data_AF-E3GNF4-F1
#
_entry.id   AF-E3GNF4-F1
#
_cell.length_a   1.000
_cell.length_b   1.000
_cell.length_c   1.000
_cell.angle_alpha   90.00
_cell.angle_beta   90.00
_cell.angle_gamma   90.00
#
_symmetry.space_group_name_H-M   'P 1'
#
loop_
_entity.id
_entity.type
_entity.pdbx_description
1 polymer ?
#
loop_
_entity_poly.entity_id
_entity_poly.type
_entity_poly.pdbx_seq_one_letter_code
_entity_poly.pdbx_strand_id
1 'polypeptide(L)' 'MAPVQEGLYLWQGDITTLQADAIVNAANSQLLGCFVPSYRCIDNVIHTYASVQLRQACHELMVRQETP' A
#
# COMPACT_ATOMS: atom_id res chain seq x y z
N MET A 1 12.73 8.00 -16.88
CA MET A 1 11.39 8.59 -17.09
C MET A 1 11.57 10.06 -17.38
N ALA A 2 10.87 10.61 -18.38
CA ALA A 2 10.84 12.06 -18.60
C ALA A 2 9.79 12.69 -17.69
N PRO A 3 10.05 13.86 -17.06
CA PRO A 3 9.06 14.56 -16.26
C PRO A 3 7.93 15.13 -17.13
N VAL A 4 6.70 15.09 -16.62
CA VAL A 4 5.57 15.87 -17.18
C VAL A 4 5.68 17.33 -16.74
N GLN A 5 6.15 17.55 -15.52
CA GLN A 5 6.56 18.82 -14.92
C GLN A 5 7.69 18.54 -13.93
N GLU A 6 8.50 19.53 -13.55
CA GLU A 6 9.49 19.37 -12.48
C GLU A 6 8.87 18.73 -11.23
N GLY A 7 9.41 17.60 -10.78
CA GLY A 7 8.89 16.82 -9.64
C GLY A 7 7.66 15.95 -9.93
N LEU A 8 7.07 15.99 -11.13
CA LEU A 8 5.89 15.20 -11.50
C LEU A 8 6.19 14.30 -12.69
N TYR A 9 6.00 13.01 -12.49
CA TYR A 9 6.26 11.98 -13.49
C TYR A 9 5.02 11.12 -13.71
N LEU A 10 4.77 10.76 -14.96
CA LEU A 10 3.89 9.63 -15.28
C LEU A 10 4.74 8.38 -15.45
N TRP A 11 4.37 7.33 -14.73
CA TRP A 11 5.05 6.04 -14.78
C TRP A 11 4.03 4.93 -14.95
N GLN A 12 4.39 3.92 -15.74
CA GLN A 12 3.60 2.73 -15.95
C GLN A 12 4.44 1.50 -15.60
N GLY A 13 4.00 0.76 -14.58
CA GLY A 13 4.68 -0.44 -14.10
C GLY A 13 4.00 -1.00 -12.85
N ASP A 14 4.65 -1.99 -12.24
CA ASP A 14 4.21 -2.60 -10.98
C ASP A 14 4.72 -1.78 -9.79
N ILE A 15 3.82 -1.06 -9.10
CA ILE A 15 4.17 -0.16 -7.99
C ILE A 15 5.00 -0.85 -6.89
N THR A 16 4.92 -2.17 -6.73
CA THR A 16 5.71 -2.93 -5.74
C THR A 16 7.20 -3.00 -6.08
N THR A 17 7.57 -2.62 -7.31
CA THR A 17 8.95 -2.60 -7.82
C THR A 17 9.51 -1.18 -7.98
N LEU A 18 8.68 -0.15 -7.77
CA LEU A 18 9.10 1.24 -7.90
C LEU A 18 10.00 1.60 -6.72
N GLN A 19 11.26 1.96 -7.01
CA GLN A 19 12.16 2.52 -6.01
C GLN A 19 11.77 3.98 -5.73
N ALA A 20 11.07 4.17 -4.61
CA ALA A 20 10.69 5.46 -4.06
C ALA A 20 10.77 5.41 -2.54
N ASP A 21 10.90 6.56 -1.88
CA ASP A 21 10.95 6.62 -0.42
C ASP A 21 9.65 6.13 0.24
N ALA A 22 8.50 6.32 -0.46
CA ALA A 22 7.20 5.84 -0.03
C ALA A 22 6.27 5.60 -1.23
N ILE A 23 5.27 4.74 -1.03
CA ILE A 23 4.13 4.54 -1.93
C ILE A 23 2.82 4.77 -1.16
N VAL A 24 1.77 5.19 -1.86
CA VAL A 24 0.44 5.39 -1.26
C VAL A 24 -0.43 4.16 -1.53
N ASN A 25 -1.00 3.57 -0.48
CA ASN A 25 -1.95 2.47 -0.57
C ASN A 25 -3.40 2.97 -0.51
N ALA A 26 -4.27 2.49 -1.40
CA ALA A 26 -5.72 2.67 -1.28
C ALA A 26 -6.30 1.62 -0.33
N ALA A 27 -6.12 1.85 0.97
CA ALA A 27 -6.54 0.93 2.03
C ALA A 27 -8.07 0.94 2.25
N ASN A 28 -8.55 -0.09 2.95
CA ASN A 28 -9.91 -0.13 3.50
C ASN A 28 -9.97 0.41 4.94
N SER A 29 -11.18 0.60 5.49
CA SER A 29 -11.39 1.22 6.80
C SER A 29 -10.81 0.44 7.98
N GLN A 30 -10.55 -0.87 7.81
CA GLN A 30 -9.91 -1.67 8.86
C GLN A 30 -8.39 -1.49 8.88
N LEU A 31 -7.80 -0.97 7.79
CA LEU A 31 -6.36 -0.79 7.58
C LEU A 31 -5.54 -2.11 7.62
N LEU A 32 -6.18 -3.27 7.72
CA LEU A 32 -5.50 -4.56 7.85
C LEU A 32 -5.17 -5.21 6.50
N GLY A 33 -5.35 -4.50 5.39
CA GLY A 33 -5.24 -5.06 4.05
C GLY A 33 -6.48 -5.83 3.61
N CYS A 34 -6.44 -6.39 2.41
CA CYS A 34 -7.53 -7.20 1.86
C CYS A 34 -7.56 -8.60 2.50
N PHE A 35 -8.76 -9.14 2.72
CA PHE A 35 -9.00 -10.50 3.21
C PHE A 35 -9.64 -11.43 2.17
N VAL A 36 -9.96 -10.92 0.97
CA VAL A 36 -10.51 -11.74 -0.12
C VAL A 36 -9.34 -12.39 -0.87
N PRO A 37 -9.20 -13.73 -0.83
CA PRO A 37 -8.07 -14.41 -1.46
C PRO A 37 -7.98 -14.09 -2.96
N SER A 38 -6.78 -13.78 -3.43
CA SER A 38 -6.50 -13.48 -4.86
C SER A 38 -7.30 -12.32 -5.45
N TYR A 39 -7.90 -11.45 -4.62
CA TYR A 39 -8.62 -10.29 -5.12
C TYR A 39 -7.65 -9.27 -5.73
N ARG A 40 -8.02 -8.72 -6.89
CA ARG A 40 -7.17 -7.84 -7.69
C ARG A 40 -7.32 -6.37 -7.30
N CYS A 41 -7.23 -6.07 -6.00
CA CYS A 41 -7.14 -4.69 -5.52
C CYS A 41 -5.69 -4.33 -5.15
N ILE A 42 -5.39 -3.03 -5.19
CA ILE A 42 -4.04 -2.54 -4.88
C ILE A 42 -3.63 -2.84 -3.43
N ASP A 43 -4.59 -2.84 -2.50
CA ASP A 43 -4.41 -3.17 -1.10
C ASP A 43 -3.90 -4.61 -0.92
N ASN A 44 -4.50 -5.57 -1.64
CA ASN A 44 -4.04 -6.96 -1.64
C ASN A 44 -2.62 -7.07 -2.23
N VAL A 45 -2.34 -6.38 -3.33
CA VAL A 45 -1.02 -6.38 -3.98
C VAL A 45 0.04 -5.85 -3.01
N ILE A 46 -0.16 -4.67 -2.43
CA ILE A 46 0.79 -4.05 -1.51
C ILE A 46 1.00 -4.93 -0.26
N HIS A 47 -0.06 -5.39 0.41
CA HIS A 47 0.08 -6.25 1.59
C HIS A 47 0.72 -7.61 1.29
N THR A 48 0.51 -8.17 0.10
CA THR A 48 1.15 -9.44 -0.31
C THR A 48 2.65 -9.25 -0.48
N TYR A 49 3.09 -8.21 -1.18
CA TYR A 49 4.50 -7.97 -1.48
C TYR A 49 5.28 -7.34 -0.32
N ALA A 50 4.64 -6.56 0.54
CA ALA A 50 5.23 -6.04 1.78
C ALA A 50 5.30 -7.10 2.90
N SER A 51 4.66 -8.26 2.70
CA SER A 51 4.55 -9.36 3.65
C SER A 51 3.77 -9.00 4.94
N VAL A 52 3.70 -9.96 5.85
CA VAL A 52 2.87 -9.93 7.08
C VAL A 52 3.21 -8.77 8.02
N GLN A 53 4.43 -8.27 7.97
CA GLN A 53 4.94 -7.18 8.82
C GLN A 53 4.14 -5.89 8.63
N LEU A 54 3.71 -5.59 7.40
CA LEU A 54 2.87 -4.41 7.15
C LEU A 54 1.53 -4.53 7.87
N ARG A 55 0.89 -5.71 7.82
CA ARG A 55 -0.39 -5.96 8.50
C ARG A 55 -0.25 -5.85 10.02
N GLN A 56 0.86 -6.36 10.58
CA GLN A 56 1.14 -6.24 12.01
C GLN A 56 1.31 -4.76 12.42
N ALA A 57 2.07 -3.98 11.67
CA ALA A 57 2.26 -2.55 11.94
C ALA A 57 0.93 -1.77 11.84
N CYS A 58 0.09 -2.08 10.85
CA CYS A 58 -1.25 -1.51 10.74
C CYS A 58 -2.14 -1.89 11.93
N HIS A 59 -2.08 -3.14 12.39
CA HIS A 59 -2.83 -3.58 13.57
C HIS A 59 -2.41 -2.80 14.83
N GLU A 60 -1.11 -2.68 15.08
CA GLU A 60 -0.58 -1.90 16.21
C GLU A 60 -0.94 -0.41 16.13
N LEU A 61 -1.04 0.14 14.92
CA LEU A 61 -1.51 1.51 14.71
C LEU A 61 -3.00 1.64 15.03
N MET A 62 -3.85 0.75 14.53
CA MET A 62 -5.30 0.76 14.79
C MET A 62 -5.62 0.58 16.28
N VAL A 63 -4.89 -0.30 16.98
CA VAL A 63 -5.02 -0.50 18.44
C VAL A 63 -4.69 0.80 19.19
N ARG A 64 -3.65 1.52 18.77
CA ARG A 64 -3.26 2.80 19.40
C ARG A 64 -4.23 3.94 19.10
N GLN A 65 -4.94 3.89 17.97
CA GLN A 65 -5.90 4.93 17.58
C GLN A 65 -7.27 4.79 18.27
N GLU A 66 -7.46 3.77 19.13
CA GLU A 66 -8.72 3.48 19.82
C GLU A 66 -9.92 3.33 18.85
N THR A 67 -9.64 3.10 17.57
CA THR A 67 -10.65 2.88 16.55
C THR A 67 -11.27 1.49 16.72
N PRO A 68 -12.62 1.37 16.77
CA PRO A 68 -13.30 0.09 16.85
C PRO A 68 -13.09 -0.78 15.60
#